data_AF-A0A060CCU2-F1
#
_entry.id   AF-A0A060CCU2-F1
#
_cell.length_a   1.000
_cell.length_b   1.000
_cell.length_c   1.000
_cell.angle_alpha   90.00
_cell.angle_beta   90.00
_cell.angle_gamma   90.00
#
_symmetry.space_group_name_H-M   'P 1'
#
loop_
_entity.id
_entity.type
_entity.pdbx_description
1 polymer ?
#
loop_
_entity_poly.entity_id
_entity_poly.type
_entity_poly.pdbx_seq_one_letter_code
_entity_poly.pdbx_strand_id
1 'polypeptide(L)'
;MEVNGLIALALAQHRANFDLWHEEDKARDPEASDAEITAVKHAIDTLNQRRNDLVEKIDEMLLTLAGEQNGNAPLHSETPGMMIDRLSILALKIYHTREEAQRESATEAHREKNAARLGVLEEQRNDLAGCLDALWAEVLGKTRRFKLYRQMKMYNDPDLNPVVYGH
;
A
#
# COMPACT_ATOMS: atom_id res chain seq x y z
N MET A 1 12.14 0.82 -21.77
CA MET A 1 11.81 2.17 -21.26
C MET A 1 10.64 2.11 -20.28
N GLU A 2 9.61 1.28 -20.54
CA GLU A 2 8.44 1.13 -19.66
C GLU A 2 8.72 0.37 -18.35
N VAL A 3 9.49 -0.73 -18.36
CA VAL A 3 9.80 -1.49 -17.12
C VAL A 3 10.51 -0.63 -16.06
N ASN A 4 11.43 0.24 -16.49
CA ASN A 4 12.11 1.17 -15.57
C ASN A 4 11.13 2.18 -14.95
N GLY A 5 10.09 2.60 -15.69
CA GLY A 5 9.05 3.48 -15.17
C GLY A 5 8.19 2.80 -14.10
N LEU A 6 7.80 1.54 -14.32
CA LEU A 6 7.02 0.77 -13.34
C LEU A 6 7.80 0.54 -12.04
N ILE A 7 9.09 0.19 -12.15
CA ILE A 7 9.96 0.02 -10.98
C ILE A 7 10.11 1.35 -10.23
N ALA A 8 10.30 2.46 -10.93
CA ALA A 8 10.39 3.77 -10.30
C ALA A 8 9.10 4.15 -9.56
N LEU A 9 7.93 3.87 -10.13
CA LEU A 9 6.64 4.07 -9.48
C LEU A 9 6.49 3.17 -8.24
N ALA A 10 6.83 1.88 -8.35
CA ALA A 10 6.78 0.95 -7.22
C ALA A 10 7.72 1.39 -6.08
N LEU A 11 8.92 1.88 -6.38
CA LEU A 11 9.85 2.41 -5.39
C LEU A 11 9.31 3.69 -4.73
N ALA A 12 8.74 4.61 -5.52
CA ALA A 12 8.11 5.81 -4.97
C ALA A 12 6.90 5.48 -4.09
N GLN A 13 6.11 4.49 -4.49
CA GLN A 13 4.96 3.98 -3.75
C GLN A 13 5.39 3.34 -2.42
N HIS A 14 6.44 2.50 -2.47
CA HIS A 14 7.03 1.91 -1.28
C HIS A 14 7.59 2.97 -0.33
N ARG A 15 8.23 4.01 -0.87
CA ARG A 15 8.71 5.14 -0.07
C ARG A 15 7.56 5.89 0.62
N ALA A 16 6.45 6.12 -0.08
CA ALA A 16 5.28 6.75 0.53
C ALA A 16 4.69 5.88 1.66
N ASN A 17 4.66 4.56 1.48
CA ASN A 17 4.30 3.60 2.52
C ASN A 17 5.23 3.66 3.73
N PHE A 18 6.55 3.71 3.48
CA PHE A 18 7.56 3.84 4.52
C PHE A 18 7.38 5.13 5.32
N ASP A 19 7.26 6.27 4.64
CA ASP A 19 7.08 7.57 5.30
C ASP A 19 5.78 7.59 6.12
N LEU A 20 4.68 7.04 5.56
CA LEU A 20 3.40 6.92 6.25
C LEU A 20 3.49 6.05 7.51
N TRP A 21 4.19 4.91 7.44
CA TRP A 21 4.40 4.04 8.60
C TRP A 21 5.05 4.80 9.77
N HIS A 22 6.13 5.52 9.50
CA HIS A 22 6.87 6.24 10.54
C HIS A 22 6.08 7.45 11.07
N GLU A 23 5.24 8.07 10.24
CA GLU A 23 4.36 9.15 10.67
C GLU A 23 3.23 8.64 11.59
N GLU A 24 2.69 7.46 11.29
CA GLU A 24 1.74 6.76 12.19
C GLU A 24 2.39 6.37 13.52
N ASP A 25 3.66 5.96 13.54
CA ASP A 25 4.38 5.69 14.79
C ASP A 25 4.50 6.95 15.67
N LYS A 26 4.76 8.12 15.08
CA LYS A 26 4.76 9.40 15.83
C LYS A 26 3.40 9.73 16.44
N ALA A 27 2.30 9.38 15.76
CA ALA A 27 0.94 9.58 16.28
C ALA A 27 0.64 8.72 17.53
N ARG A 28 1.48 7.72 17.81
CA ARG A 28 1.35 6.81 18.97
C ARG A 28 2.23 7.21 20.15
N ASP A 29 3.01 8.27 20.04
CA ASP A 29 3.83 8.78 21.15
C ASP A 29 2.91 9.31 22.28
N PRO A 30 2.93 8.71 23.48
CA PRO A 30 2.10 9.16 24.59
C PRO A 30 2.47 10.55 25.13
N GLU A 31 3.67 11.05 24.80
CA GLU A 31 4.16 12.36 25.26
C GLU A 31 3.93 13.47 24.22
N ALA A 32 3.37 13.15 23.04
CA ALA A 32 3.09 14.14 22.01
C ALA A 32 2.01 15.13 22.44
N SER A 33 2.25 16.41 22.18
CA SER A 33 1.28 17.48 22.42
C SER A 33 0.15 17.48 21.37
N ASP A 34 -0.99 18.09 21.70
CA ASP A 34 -2.12 18.25 20.77
C ASP A 34 -1.72 18.93 19.45
N ALA A 35 -0.82 19.90 19.50
CA ALA A 35 -0.30 20.59 18.32
C ALA A 35 0.54 19.66 17.43
N GLU A 36 1.36 18.80 18.03
CA GLU A 36 2.14 17.79 17.32
C GLU A 36 1.23 16.73 16.69
N ILE A 37 0.25 16.23 17.44
CA ILE A 37 -0.75 15.27 16.92
C ILE A 37 -1.51 15.86 15.73
N THR A 38 -1.85 17.15 15.77
CA THR A 38 -2.52 17.84 14.65
C THR A 38 -1.61 17.90 13.41
N ALA A 39 -0.34 18.27 13.58
CA ALA A 39 0.62 18.31 12.48
C ALA A 39 0.86 16.92 11.87
N VAL A 40 1.02 15.89 12.72
CA VAL A 40 1.15 14.48 12.32
C VAL A 40 -0.08 14.03 11.53
N LYS A 41 -1.29 14.38 11.97
CA LYS A 41 -2.52 14.02 11.24
C LYS A 41 -2.55 14.60 9.83
N HIS A 42 -2.17 15.87 9.65
CA HIS A 42 -2.08 16.49 8.33
C HIS A 42 -1.02 15.82 7.44
N ALA A 43 0.12 15.43 8.03
CA ALA A 43 1.16 14.70 7.32
C ALA A 43 0.67 13.30 6.88
N ILE A 44 0.01 12.55 7.77
CA ILE A 44 -0.60 11.24 7.49
C ILE A 44 -1.61 11.35 6.34
N ASP A 45 -2.48 12.36 6.34
CA ASP A 45 -3.48 12.55 5.28
C ASP A 45 -2.82 12.79 3.92
N THR A 46 -1.79 13.65 3.90
CA THR A 46 -1.01 13.95 2.70
C THR A 46 -0.29 12.71 2.18
N LEU A 47 0.35 11.94 3.06
CA LEU A 47 1.08 10.72 2.71
C LEU A 47 0.13 9.62 2.22
N ASN A 48 -1.04 9.46 2.86
CA ASN A 48 -2.08 8.54 2.40
C ASN A 48 -2.60 8.92 1.02
N GLN A 49 -2.81 10.20 0.74
CA GLN A 49 -3.21 10.65 -0.59
C GLN A 49 -2.13 10.32 -1.62
N ARG A 50 -0.88 10.68 -1.33
CA ARG A 50 0.26 10.38 -2.20
C ARG A 50 0.41 8.87 -2.46
N ARG A 51 0.21 8.03 -1.45
CA ARG A 51 0.23 6.56 -1.59
C ARG A 51 -0.82 6.11 -2.60
N ASN A 52 -2.06 6.56 -2.44
CA ASN A 52 -3.16 6.19 -3.33
C ASN A 52 -2.92 6.69 -4.76
N ASP A 53 -2.46 7.93 -4.94
CA ASP A 53 -2.16 8.48 -6.27
C ASP A 53 -1.08 7.66 -7.00
N LEU A 54 -0.07 7.19 -6.26
CA LEU A 54 0.98 6.33 -6.82
C LEU A 54 0.46 4.94 -7.18
N VAL A 55 -0.46 4.38 -6.40
CA VAL A 55 -1.16 3.12 -6.75
C VAL A 55 -1.94 3.28 -8.05
N GLU A 56 -2.69 4.37 -8.20
CA GLU A 56 -3.43 4.64 -9.43
C GLU A 56 -2.50 4.81 -10.65
N LYS A 57 -1.37 5.50 -10.49
CA LYS A 57 -0.35 5.62 -11.55
C LYS A 57 0.26 4.28 -11.95
N ILE A 58 0.48 3.39 -10.98
CA ILE A 58 0.91 2.01 -11.27
C ILE A 58 -0.16 1.30 -12.11
N ASP A 59 -1.44 1.41 -11.72
CA ASP A 59 -2.53 0.79 -12.46
C ASP A 59 -2.72 1.37 -13.87
N GLU A 60 -2.59 2.68 -14.06
CA GLU A 60 -2.59 3.31 -15.40
C GLU A 60 -1.50 2.73 -16.30
N MET A 61 -0.30 2.56 -15.74
CA MET A 61 0.82 1.98 -16.48
C MET A 61 0.58 0.51 -16.80
N LEU A 62 0.04 -0.26 -15.85
CA LEU A 62 -0.30 -1.67 -16.06
C LEU A 62 -1.47 -1.85 -17.03
N LEU A 63 -2.45 -0.95 -17.06
CA LEU A 63 -3.49 -0.92 -18.09
C LEU A 63 -2.88 -0.69 -19.48
N THR A 64 -1.93 0.23 -19.58
CA THR A 64 -1.20 0.50 -20.84
C THR A 64 -0.43 -0.74 -21.30
N LEU A 65 0.28 -1.39 -20.37
CA LEU A 65 1.04 -2.62 -20.65
C LEU A 65 0.16 -3.83 -20.99
N ALA A 66 -1.01 -3.95 -20.36
CA ALA A 66 -1.97 -5.02 -20.64
C ALA A 66 -2.61 -4.87 -22.03
N GLY A 67 -2.64 -3.64 -22.58
CA GLY A 67 -3.32 -3.33 -23.82
C GLY A 67 -4.84 -3.50 -23.73
N GLU A 68 -5.49 -3.73 -24.88
CA GLU A 68 -6.93 -3.90 -24.93
C GLU A 68 -7.36 -5.22 -24.24
N GLN A 69 -8.14 -5.07 -23.17
CA GLN A 69 -8.72 -6.18 -22.42
C GLN A 69 -10.05 -6.64 -23.03
N ASN A 70 -10.35 -7.93 -22.89
CA ASN A 70 -11.65 -8.48 -23.27
C ASN A 70 -12.74 -8.00 -22.29
N GLY A 71 -13.66 -7.15 -22.76
CA GLY A 71 -14.75 -6.62 -21.94
C GLY A 71 -15.69 -7.67 -21.33
N ASN A 72 -15.77 -8.86 -21.94
CA ASN A 72 -16.56 -9.99 -21.44
C ASN A 72 -15.80 -10.87 -20.45
N ALA A 73 -14.48 -10.67 -20.28
CA ALA A 73 -13.73 -11.39 -19.26
C ALA A 73 -14.25 -11.02 -17.86
N PRO A 74 -14.25 -11.95 -16.90
CA PRO A 74 -14.61 -11.64 -15.53
C PRO A 74 -13.73 -10.53 -14.95
N LEU A 75 -14.35 -9.61 -14.22
CA LEU A 75 -13.66 -8.54 -13.51
C LEU A 75 -13.04 -9.08 -12.21
N HIS A 76 -11.76 -8.80 -12.00
CA HIS A 76 -11.11 -9.01 -10.71
C HIS A 76 -11.48 -7.87 -9.75
N SER A 77 -11.69 -8.20 -8.47
CA SER A 77 -12.12 -7.23 -7.45
C SER A 77 -11.05 -6.20 -7.12
N GLU A 78 -9.78 -6.61 -7.11
CA GLU A 78 -8.61 -5.77 -6.87
C GLU A 78 -7.85 -5.48 -8.16
N THR A 79 -7.17 -4.35 -8.21
CA THR A 79 -6.21 -4.03 -9.27
C THR A 79 -4.81 -4.55 -8.91
N PRO A 80 -3.94 -4.80 -9.90
CA PRO A 80 -2.53 -5.14 -9.64
C PRO A 80 -1.80 -4.09 -8.78
N GLY A 81 -2.08 -2.80 -8.96
CA GLY A 81 -1.51 -1.71 -8.15
C GLY A 81 -1.88 -1.81 -6.67
N MET A 82 -3.11 -2.19 -6.34
CA MET A 82 -3.54 -2.44 -4.96
C MET A 82 -2.80 -3.64 -4.34
N MET A 83 -2.56 -4.69 -5.13
CA MET A 83 -1.79 -5.85 -4.67
C MET A 83 -0.32 -5.48 -4.42
N ILE A 84 0.27 -4.64 -5.28
CA ILE A 84 1.62 -4.10 -5.09
C ILE A 84 1.71 -3.22 -3.82
N ASP A 85 0.71 -2.38 -3.55
CA ASP A 85 0.62 -1.61 -2.29
C ASP A 85 0.66 -2.52 -1.06
N ARG A 86 -0.17 -3.57 -1.07
CA ARG A 86 -0.23 -4.55 0.01
C ARG A 86 1.06 -5.34 0.16
N LEU A 87 1.73 -5.70 -0.93
CA LEU A 87 3.06 -6.33 -0.91
C LEU A 87 4.10 -5.40 -0.27
N SER A 88 4.06 -4.11 -0.60
CA SER A 88 4.92 -3.10 0.03
C SER A 88 4.68 -3.00 1.55
N ILE A 89 3.43 -2.97 2.00
CA ILE A 89 3.08 -2.95 3.43
C ILE A 89 3.55 -4.23 4.13
N LEU A 90 3.37 -5.40 3.49
CA LEU A 90 3.88 -6.67 4.03
C LEU A 90 5.40 -6.66 4.14
N ALA A 91 6.13 -6.08 3.19
CA ALA A 91 7.58 -5.94 3.26
C ALA A 91 8.03 -5.12 4.48
N LEU A 92 7.36 -4.00 4.77
CA LEU A 92 7.63 -3.20 5.98
C LEU A 92 7.33 -3.98 7.27
N LYS A 93 6.18 -4.68 7.32
CA LYS A 93 5.83 -5.54 8.46
C LYS A 93 6.85 -6.63 8.70
N ILE A 94 7.30 -7.29 7.64
CA ILE A 94 8.33 -8.34 7.68
C ILE A 94 9.65 -7.76 8.20
N TYR A 95 10.06 -6.58 7.70
CA TYR A 95 11.29 -5.92 8.14
C TYR A 95 11.27 -5.66 9.65
N HIS A 96 10.28 -4.93 10.16
CA HIS A 96 10.22 -4.58 11.59
C HIS A 96 9.94 -5.78 12.50
N THR A 97 9.15 -6.76 12.04
CA THR A 97 8.94 -7.99 12.82
C THR A 97 10.23 -8.81 12.93
N ARG A 98 11.07 -8.79 11.90
CA ARG A 98 12.39 -9.44 11.93
C ARG A 98 13.32 -8.76 12.93
N GLU A 99 13.32 -7.43 13.00
CA GLU A 99 14.06 -6.68 14.03
C GLU A 99 13.63 -7.13 15.45
N GLU A 100 12.33 -7.22 15.71
CA GLU A 100 11.82 -7.66 17.02
C GLU A 100 12.08 -9.14 17.32
N ALA A 101 12.07 -10.01 16.31
CA ALA A 101 12.43 -11.42 16.47
C ALA A 101 13.92 -11.62 16.79
N GLN A 102 14.78 -10.67 16.41
CA GLN A 102 16.23 -10.73 16.59
C GLN A 102 16.72 -9.78 17.70
N ARG A 103 15.83 -9.07 18.39
CA ARG A 103 16.18 -8.08 19.41
C ARG A 103 16.87 -8.73 20.60
N GLU A 104 18.16 -8.45 20.76
CA GLU A 104 19.00 -9.03 21.83
C GLU A 104 18.50 -8.68 23.23
N SER A 105 17.98 -7.47 23.41
CA SER A 105 17.43 -6.98 24.69
C SER A 105 16.07 -7.57 25.05
N ALA A 106 15.43 -8.31 24.14
CA ALA A 106 14.13 -8.92 24.38
C ALA A 106 14.25 -10.24 25.15
N THR A 107 13.14 -10.67 25.75
CA THR A 107 13.04 -12.01 26.35
C THR A 107 12.96 -13.08 25.25
N GLU A 108 13.30 -14.33 25.59
CA GLU A 108 13.19 -15.44 24.64
C GLU A 108 11.74 -15.61 24.13
N ALA A 109 10.76 -15.57 25.04
CA ALA A 109 9.34 -15.66 24.69
C ALA A 109 8.90 -14.55 23.71
N HIS A 110 9.48 -13.34 23.80
CA HIS A 110 9.22 -12.27 22.83
C HIS A 110 9.81 -12.59 21.45
N ARG A 111 11.05 -13.09 21.40
CA ARG A 111 11.69 -13.48 20.14
C ARG A 111 10.94 -14.62 19.47
N GLU A 112 10.58 -15.67 20.22
CA GLU A 112 9.80 -16.81 19.71
C GLU A 112 8.45 -16.36 19.14
N LYS A 113 7.73 -15.49 19.87
CA LYS A 113 6.45 -14.94 19.41
C LYS A 113 6.59 -14.15 18.11
N ASN A 114 7.62 -13.33 17.98
CA ASN A 114 7.85 -12.55 16.76
C ASN A 114 8.40 -13.41 15.61
N ALA A 115 9.16 -14.46 15.89
CA ALA A 115 9.57 -15.44 14.88
C ALA A 115 8.35 -16.17 14.28
N ALA A 116 7.39 -16.60 15.12
CA ALA A 116 6.15 -17.19 14.65
C ALA A 116 5.32 -16.20 13.80
N ARG A 117 5.22 -14.93 14.26
CA ARG A 117 4.56 -13.86 13.49
C ARG A 117 5.25 -13.61 12.15
N LEU A 118 6.59 -13.62 12.11
CA LEU A 118 7.37 -13.43 10.90
C LEU A 118 7.04 -14.52 9.87
N GLY A 119 6.95 -15.79 10.29
CA GLY A 119 6.56 -16.89 9.42
C GLY A 119 5.19 -16.66 8.74
N VAL A 120 4.19 -16.22 9.51
CA VAL A 120 2.85 -15.89 8.96
C VAL A 120 2.91 -14.73 7.96
N LEU A 121 3.71 -13.69 8.24
CA LEU A 121 3.86 -12.55 7.33
C LEU A 121 4.55 -12.94 6.02
N GLU A 122 5.56 -13.81 6.10
CA GLU A 122 6.27 -14.33 4.93
C GLU A 122 5.36 -15.21 4.06
N GLU A 123 4.51 -16.04 4.67
CA GLU A 123 3.44 -16.80 3.98
C GLU A 123 2.47 -15.87 3.26
N GLN A 124 1.89 -14.88 3.98
CA GLN A 124 0.97 -13.90 3.39
C GLN A 124 1.57 -13.15 2.19
N ARG A 125 2.86 -12.80 2.27
CA ARG A 125 3.57 -12.12 1.18
C ARG A 125 3.74 -13.04 -0.03
N ASN A 126 4.07 -14.32 0.20
CA ASN A 126 4.24 -15.29 -0.88
C ASN A 126 2.90 -15.59 -1.57
N ASP A 127 1.83 -15.78 -0.79
CA ASP A 127 0.49 -16.02 -1.33
C ASP A 127 0.01 -14.83 -2.18
N LEU A 128 0.17 -13.61 -1.67
CA LEU A 128 -0.24 -12.41 -2.41
C LEU A 128 0.59 -12.21 -3.68
N ALA A 129 1.89 -12.51 -3.66
CA ALA A 129 2.73 -12.48 -4.85
C ALA A 129 2.26 -13.50 -5.89
N GLY A 130 1.95 -14.73 -5.47
CA GLY A 130 1.38 -15.76 -6.36
C GLY A 130 0.03 -15.37 -6.94
N CYS A 131 -0.85 -14.73 -6.16
CA CYS A 131 -2.10 -14.18 -6.66
C CYS A 131 -1.88 -13.07 -7.69
N LEU A 132 -0.87 -12.21 -7.50
CA LEU A 132 -0.55 -11.13 -8.45
C LEU A 132 -0.02 -11.72 -9.78
N ASP A 133 0.88 -12.71 -9.70
CA ASP A 133 1.38 -13.41 -10.88
C ASP A 133 0.25 -14.08 -11.67
N ALA A 134 -0.67 -14.74 -10.96
CA ALA A 134 -1.84 -15.38 -11.58
C ALA A 134 -2.76 -14.34 -12.25
N LEU A 135 -3.12 -13.26 -11.54
CA LEU A 135 -3.93 -12.18 -12.11
C LEU A 135 -3.29 -11.59 -13.35
N TRP A 136 -1.98 -11.30 -13.29
CA TRP A 136 -1.27 -10.70 -14.41
C TRP A 136 -1.22 -11.63 -15.63
N ALA A 137 -0.98 -12.92 -15.43
CA ALA A 137 -1.04 -13.92 -16.49
C ALA A 137 -2.44 -14.02 -17.13
N GLU A 138 -3.50 -14.03 -16.33
CA GLU A 138 -4.89 -14.06 -16.83
C GLU A 138 -5.25 -12.77 -17.61
N VAL A 139 -4.77 -11.61 -17.16
CA VAL A 139 -4.96 -10.32 -17.85
C VAL A 139 -4.28 -10.33 -19.21
N LEU A 140 -3.01 -10.76 -19.28
CA LEU A 140 -2.28 -10.89 -20.54
C LEU A 140 -2.93 -11.94 -21.47
N GLY A 141 -3.49 -13.01 -20.89
CA GLY A 141 -4.26 -14.03 -21.59
C GLY A 141 -5.68 -13.60 -21.99
N LYS A 142 -6.13 -12.40 -21.61
CA LYS A 142 -7.48 -11.86 -21.84
C LYS A 142 -8.61 -12.72 -21.24
N THR A 143 -8.29 -13.54 -20.24
CA THR A 143 -9.25 -14.40 -19.51
C THR A 143 -9.71 -13.77 -18.21
N ARG A 144 -9.02 -12.72 -17.74
CA ARG A 144 -9.44 -11.83 -16.65
C ARG A 144 -9.26 -10.38 -17.08
N ARG A 145 -10.02 -9.47 -16.45
CA ARG A 145 -9.79 -8.03 -16.57
C ARG A 145 -9.76 -7.36 -15.21
N PHE A 146 -9.16 -6.18 -15.14
CA PHE A 146 -9.24 -5.27 -13.98
C PHE A 146 -9.65 -3.88 -14.44
N LYS A 147 -10.12 -3.06 -13.50
CA LYS A 147 -10.59 -1.69 -13.80
C LYS A 147 -10.08 -0.72 -12.74
N LEU A 148 -9.56 0.40 -13.20
CA LEU A 148 -9.18 1.52 -12.34
C LEU A 148 -10.44 2.28 -11.91
N TYR A 149 -10.66 2.37 -10.61
CA TYR A 149 -11.61 3.29 -10.00
C TYR A 149 -10.83 4.37 -9.27
N ARG A 150 -11.02 5.63 -9.69
CA ARG A 150 -10.39 6.77 -9.03
C ARG A 150 -10.90 6.95 -7.62
N GLN A 151 -10.05 7.39 -6.70
CA GLN A 151 -10.44 7.74 -5.35
C GLN A 151 -11.52 8.83 -5.37
N MET A 152 -12.70 8.54 -4.82
CA MET A 152 -13.83 9.47 -4.71
C MET A 152 -13.90 10.09 -3.30
N LYS A 153 -12.78 10.61 -2.79
CA LYS A 153 -12.71 11.21 -1.45
C LYS A 153 -13.29 12.62 -1.48
N MET A 154 -14.49 12.80 -0.94
CA MET A 154 -15.18 14.10 -0.91
C MET A 154 -14.46 15.15 -0.06
N TYR A 155 -13.90 14.78 1.08
CA TYR A 155 -13.32 15.74 2.04
C TYR A 155 -11.99 16.39 1.58
N ASN A 156 -11.36 15.85 0.54
CA ASN A 156 -10.18 16.44 -0.08
C ASN A 156 -10.53 17.52 -1.10
N ASP A 157 -11.79 17.58 -1.53
CA ASP A 157 -12.32 18.62 -2.39
C ASP A 157 -12.98 19.69 -1.51
N PRO A 158 -12.44 20.93 -1.47
CA PRO A 158 -13.02 22.03 -0.70
C PRO A 158 -14.49 22.28 -1.00
N ASP A 159 -14.94 22.02 -2.23
CA ASP A 159 -16.33 22.22 -2.66
C ASP A 159 -17.26 21.09 -2.19
N LEU A 160 -16.70 19.96 -1.75
CA LEU A 160 -17.44 18.80 -1.22
C LEU A 160 -17.18 18.54 0.27
N ASN A 161 -16.37 19.38 0.93
CA ASN A 161 -16.13 19.28 2.36
C ASN A 161 -17.06 20.22 3.17
N PRO A 162 -18.08 19.70 3.88
CA PRO A 162 -19.04 20.52 4.62
C PRO A 162 -18.43 21.34 5.76
N VAL A 163 -17.22 20.99 6.21
CA VAL A 163 -16.47 21.78 7.21
C VAL A 163 -15.87 23.04 6.57
N VAL A 164 -15.61 23.03 5.26
CA VAL A 164 -14.99 24.14 4.53
C VAL A 164 -16.04 25.11 3.97
N TYR A 165 -17.12 24.60 3.38
CA TYR A 165 -18.18 25.43 2.80
C TYR A 165 -19.37 25.70 3.74
N GLY A 166 -19.40 25.08 4.92
CA GLY A 166 -20.48 25.23 5.92
C GLY A 166 -20.42 26.51 6.76
N HIS A 167 -19.77 27.57 6.28
CA HIS A 167 -19.61 28.86 6.94
C HIS A 167 -20.17 30.02 6.12
#